data_AF-A0A1S1V8J3-F1
#
_entry.id   AF-A0A1S1V8J3-F1
#
_cell.length_a   1.000
_cell.length_b   1.000
_cell.length_c   1.000
_cell.angle_alpha   90.00
_cell.angle_beta   90.00
_cell.angle_gamma   90.00
#
_symmetry.space_group_name_H-M   'P 1'
#
loop_
_entity.id
_entity.type
_entity.pdbx_description
1 polymer ?
#
loop_
_entity_poly.entity_id
_entity_poly.type
_entity_poly.pdbx_seq_one_letter_code
_entity_poly.pdbx_strand_id
1 'polypeptide(L)'
;MKFSEVTVATVKDYAKIDYDDDDILLQAILDGAKSHIRAYTGLDNLALDEREDTSIALMVLANDMYGNRMATDVSNGKINLVLDRILGSYSVNLL
;
A
#
# COMPACT_ATOMS: atom_id res chain seq x y z
N MET A 1 2.28 -15.37 -5.80
CA MET A 1 1.51 -15.58 -4.55
C MET A 1 0.18 -14.85 -4.68
N LYS A 2 -0.85 -15.25 -3.94
CA LYS A 2 -2.14 -14.56 -4.02
C LYS A 2 -2.09 -13.21 -3.28
N PHE A 3 -2.97 -12.29 -3.67
CA PHE A 3 -3.10 -10.98 -3.03
C PHE A 3 -3.53 -11.12 -1.56
N SER A 4 -4.46 -12.03 -1.29
CA SER A 4 -4.95 -12.31 0.07
C SER A 4 -3.88 -12.90 0.99
N GLU A 5 -2.94 -13.67 0.43
CA GLU A 5 -1.88 -14.39 1.14
C GLU A 5 -0.67 -13.52 1.51
N VAL A 6 -0.59 -12.27 1.03
CA VAL A 6 0.51 -11.37 1.40
C VAL A 6 0.45 -11.07 2.90
N THR A 7 1.57 -11.29 3.59
CA THR A 7 1.77 -11.09 5.04
C THR A 7 2.84 -10.04 5.32
N VAL A 8 2.97 -9.62 6.59
CA VAL A 8 4.07 -8.74 7.03
C VAL A 8 5.44 -9.34 6.72
N ALA A 9 5.62 -10.65 6.92
CA ALA A 9 6.87 -11.33 6.57
C ALA A 9 7.20 -11.18 5.08
N THR A 10 6.22 -11.33 4.20
CA THR A 10 6.40 -11.10 2.76
C THR A 10 6.83 -9.67 2.44
N VAL A 11 6.21 -8.68 3.11
CA VAL A 11 6.56 -7.26 2.92
C VAL A 11 7.98 -6.98 3.42
N LYS A 12 8.37 -7.55 4.56
CA LYS A 12 9.72 -7.43 5.12
C LYS A 12 10.76 -8.01 4.19
N ASP A 13 10.53 -9.21 3.68
CA ASP A 13 11.42 -9.87 2.72
C ASP A 13 11.59 -9.02 1.46
N TYR A 14 10.48 -8.46 0.95
CA TYR A 14 10.50 -7.58 -0.22
C TYR A 14 11.26 -6.27 0.03
N ALA A 15 11.08 -5.66 1.19
CA ALA A 15 11.70 -4.40 1.59
C ALA A 15 13.13 -4.58 2.16
N LYS A 16 13.61 -5.82 2.30
CA LYS A 16 14.88 -6.18 2.97
C LYS A 16 14.97 -5.66 4.41
N ILE A 17 13.88 -5.80 5.16
CA ILE A 17 13.79 -5.47 6.59
C ILE A 17 14.06 -6.74 7.39
N ASP A 18 15.11 -6.73 8.22
CA ASP A 18 15.60 -7.89 8.98
C ASP A 18 15.38 -7.75 10.51
N TYR A 19 14.58 -6.78 10.93
CA TYR A 19 14.21 -6.52 12.32
C TYR A 19 12.69 -6.54 12.52
N ASP A 20 12.25 -6.73 13.76
CA ASP A 20 10.84 -6.94 14.12
C ASP A 20 10.17 -5.71 14.77
N ASP A 21 10.95 -4.67 15.09
CA ASP A 21 10.47 -3.48 15.81
C ASP A 21 9.32 -2.76 15.08
N ASP A 22 9.30 -2.84 13.74
CA ASP A 22 8.32 -2.16 12.90
C ASP A 22 7.14 -3.08 12.49
N ASP A 23 7.03 -4.31 12.99
CA ASP A 23 5.99 -5.27 12.57
C ASP A 23 4.56 -4.73 12.74
N ILE A 24 4.28 -4.00 13.83
CA ILE A 24 2.97 -3.37 14.07
C ILE A 24 2.69 -2.30 13.01
N LEU A 25 3.70 -1.49 12.67
CA LEU A 25 3.59 -0.45 11.65
C LEU A 25 3.40 -1.08 10.27
N LEU A 26 4.18 -2.10 9.93
CA LEU A 26 4.10 -2.82 8.66
C LEU A 26 2.75 -3.52 8.48
N GLN A 27 2.16 -4.05 9.56
CA GLN A 27 0.80 -4.59 9.54
C GLN A 27 -0.22 -3.51 9.17
N ALA A 28 -0.15 -2.34 9.82
CA ALA A 28 -1.04 -1.23 9.51
C ALA A 28 -0.88 -0.71 8.07
N ILE A 29 0.35 -0.65 7.57
CA ILE A 29 0.66 -0.28 6.19
C ILE A 29 0.09 -1.31 5.21
N LEU A 30 0.29 -2.62 5.47
CA LEU A 30 -0.23 -3.69 4.63
C LEU A 30 -1.76 -3.64 4.55
N ASP A 31 -2.44 -3.43 5.68
CA ASP A 31 -3.90 -3.32 5.72
C ASP A 31 -4.41 -2.09 4.97
N GLY A 32 -3.73 -0.95 5.13
CA GLY A 32 -4.01 0.28 4.39
C GLY A 32 -3.83 0.11 2.89
N ALA A 33 -2.71 -0.51 2.47
CA ALA A 33 -2.41 -0.79 1.06
C ALA A 33 -3.44 -1.75 0.44
N LYS A 34 -3.81 -2.84 1.15
CA LYS A 34 -4.87 -3.75 0.72
C LYS A 34 -6.21 -3.03 0.55
N SER A 35 -6.55 -2.16 1.51
CA SER A 35 -7.78 -1.36 1.45
C SER A 35 -7.77 -0.41 0.25
N HIS A 36 -6.67 0.30 0.01
CA HIS A 36 -6.55 1.22 -1.11
C HIS A 36 -6.68 0.52 -2.46
N ILE A 37 -6.03 -0.64 -2.66
CA ILE A 37 -6.13 -1.39 -3.91
C ILE A 37 -7.57 -1.85 -4.17
N ARG A 38 -8.28 -2.36 -3.16
CA ARG A 38 -9.69 -2.72 -3.29
C ARG A 38 -10.55 -1.52 -3.65
N ALA A 39 -10.37 -0.39 -2.95
CA ALA A 39 -11.13 0.82 -3.21
C ALA A 39 -10.88 1.37 -4.62
N TYR A 40 -9.63 1.38 -5.07
CA TYR A 40 -9.24 1.90 -6.38
C TYR A 40 -9.70 1.01 -7.54
N THR A 41 -9.62 -0.32 -7.38
CA THR A 41 -9.96 -1.27 -8.44
C THR A 41 -11.44 -1.68 -8.43
N GLY A 42 -12.13 -1.53 -7.31
CA GLY A 42 -13.48 -2.06 -7.09
C GLY A 42 -13.55 -3.58 -7.00
N LEU A 43 -12.42 -4.27 -6.88
CA LEU A 43 -12.35 -5.73 -6.85
C LEU A 43 -12.28 -6.26 -5.41
N ASP A 44 -12.84 -7.45 -5.20
CA ASP A 44 -12.69 -8.20 -3.95
C ASP A 44 -11.41 -9.05 -3.95
N ASN A 45 -11.13 -9.72 -2.83
CA ASN A 45 -9.93 -10.54 -2.71
C ASN A 45 -9.92 -11.72 -3.70
N LEU A 46 -11.07 -12.30 -4.05
CA LEU A 46 -11.12 -13.45 -4.97
C LEU A 46 -10.72 -13.01 -6.39
N ALA A 47 -11.29 -11.92 -6.87
CA ALA A 47 -10.97 -11.37 -8.19
C ALA A 47 -9.54 -10.78 -8.27
N LEU A 48 -8.98 -10.34 -7.15
CA LEU A 48 -7.57 -9.93 -7.06
C LEU A 48 -6.63 -11.14 -7.05
N ASP A 49 -7.01 -12.23 -6.41
CA ASP A 49 -6.22 -13.48 -6.33
C ASP A 49 -6.12 -14.21 -7.67
N GLU A 50 -7.04 -13.98 -8.60
CA GLU A 50 -6.99 -14.51 -9.98
C GLU A 50 -5.94 -13.84 -10.87
N ARG A 51 -5.32 -12.75 -10.40
CA ARG A 51 -4.37 -11.95 -11.16
C ARG A 51 -2.97 -12.11 -10.56
N GLU A 52 -2.01 -12.47 -11.38
CA GLU A 52 -0.65 -12.79 -10.91
C GLU A 52 0.12 -11.55 -10.41
N ASP A 53 -0.20 -10.37 -10.93
CA ASP A 53 0.52 -9.11 -10.71
C ASP A 53 0.00 -8.27 -9.54
N THR A 54 -1.13 -8.64 -8.94
CA THR A 54 -1.73 -7.88 -7.83
C THR A 54 -0.91 -7.97 -6.55
N SER A 55 -0.30 -9.12 -6.28
CA SER A 55 0.56 -9.32 -5.12
C SER A 55 1.82 -8.46 -5.16
N ILE A 56 2.45 -8.32 -6.33
CA ILE A 56 3.62 -7.45 -6.50
C ILE A 56 3.22 -5.97 -6.42
N ALA A 57 2.07 -5.59 -6.99
CA ALA A 57 1.55 -4.22 -6.86
C ALA A 57 1.30 -3.85 -5.39
N LEU A 58 0.74 -4.78 -4.59
CA LEU A 58 0.54 -4.59 -3.16
C LEU A 58 1.86 -4.39 -2.39
N MET A 59 2.89 -5.20 -2.68
CA MET A 59 4.20 -5.08 -2.05
C MET A 59 4.91 -3.77 -2.42
N VAL A 60 4.83 -3.34 -3.70
CA VAL A 60 5.35 -2.05 -4.15
C VAL A 60 4.69 -0.90 -3.39
N LEU A 61 3.36 -0.92 -3.28
CA LEU A 61 2.62 0.13 -2.57
C LEU A 61 2.95 0.15 -1.07
N ALA A 62 3.00 -1.01 -0.41
CA ALA A 62 3.37 -1.11 0.99
C ALA A 62 4.80 -0.58 1.24
N ASN A 63 5.74 -0.90 0.36
CA ASN A 63 7.12 -0.41 0.46
C ASN A 63 7.21 1.11 0.25
N ASP A 64 6.45 1.67 -0.70
CA ASP A 64 6.39 3.12 -0.91
C ASP A 64 5.79 3.84 0.31
N MET A 65 4.71 3.32 0.87
CA MET A 65 4.12 3.83 2.12
C MET A 65 5.10 3.78 3.30
N TYR A 66 5.93 2.74 3.36
CA TYR A 66 6.93 2.60 4.42
C TYR A 66 8.12 3.56 4.24
N GLY A 67 8.64 3.70 3.02
CA GLY A 67 9.79 4.55 2.72
C GLY A 67 9.46 6.04 2.60
N ASN A 68 8.26 6.38 2.11
CA ASN A 68 7.82 7.74 1.88
C ASN A 68 6.70 8.13 2.85
N ARG A 69 7.08 8.37 4.11
CA ARG A 69 6.16 8.69 5.23
C ARG A 69 5.77 10.16 5.30
N MET A 70 6.35 11.02 4.47
CA MET A 70 6.07 12.45 4.47
C MET A 70 4.89 12.77 3.56
N ALA A 71 3.98 13.63 4.03
CA ALA A 71 2.84 14.09 3.24
C ALA A 71 3.26 14.96 2.05
N THR A 72 4.39 15.65 2.19
CA THR A 72 4.96 16.54 1.18
C THR A 72 6.46 16.29 1.09
N ASP A 73 6.96 16.21 -0.14
CA ASP A 73 8.39 16.16 -0.41
C ASP A 73 9.05 17.49 0.00
N VAL A 74 10.02 17.40 0.91
CA VAL A 74 10.72 18.57 1.49
C VAL A 74 11.54 19.32 0.45
N SER A 75 11.97 18.64 -0.63
CA SER A 75 12.86 19.21 -1.65
C SER A 75 12.13 20.06 -2.69
N ASN A 76 10.87 19.72 -3.01
CA ASN A 76 10.14 20.33 -4.14
C ASN A 76 8.69 20.71 -3.80
N GLY A 77 8.22 20.45 -2.58
CA GLY A 77 6.88 20.80 -2.12
C GLY A 77 5.75 19.95 -2.73
N LYS A 78 6.06 18.87 -3.46
CA LYS A 78 5.03 18.01 -4.06
C LYS A 78 4.36 17.14 -3.00
N ILE A 79 3.05 17.02 -3.11
CA ILE A 79 2.26 16.11 -2.26
C ILE A 79 2.61 14.67 -2.61
N ASN A 80 2.66 13.82 -1.59
CA ASN A 80 2.81 12.38 -1.74
C ASN A 80 1.67 11.80 -2.60
N LEU A 81 2.03 11.17 -3.73
CA LEU A 81 1.06 10.64 -4.69
C LEU A 81 0.16 9.55 -4.11
N VAL A 82 0.66 8.74 -3.18
CA VAL A 82 -0.15 7.71 -2.51
C VAL A 82 -1.18 8.36 -1.60
N LEU A 83 -0.78 9.38 -0.84
CA LEU A 83 -1.70 10.16 -0.01
C LEU A 83 -2.79 10.82 -0.86
N ASP A 84 -2.41 11.50 -1.94
CA ASP A 84 -3.32 12.16 -2.86
C ASP A 84 -4.34 11.18 -3.47
N ARG A 85 -3.88 10.01 -3.92
CA ARG A 85 -4.76 8.96 -4.47
C ARG A 85 -5.71 8.37 -3.43
N ILE A 86 -5.25 8.14 -2.21
CA ILE A 86 -6.11 7.64 -1.14
C ILE A 86 -7.21 8.66 -0.85
N LEU A 87 -6.86 9.92 -0.62
CA LEU A 87 -7.83 10.96 -0.32
C LEU A 87 -8.77 11.21 -1.51
N GLY A 88 -8.25 11.23 -2.73
CA GLY A 88 -9.02 11.38 -3.96
C GLY A 88 -10.04 10.25 -4.17
N SER A 89 -9.72 9.02 -3.76
CA SER A 89 -10.63 7.86 -3.86
C SER A 89 -11.87 7.98 -2.97
N TYR A 90 -11.81 8.81 -1.92
CA TYR A 90 -12.93 9.06 -1.00
C TYR A 90 -13.44 10.52 -1.04
N SER A 91 -12.89 11.35 -1.93
CA SER A 91 -13.29 12.76 -2.01
C SER A 91 -14.73 12.87 -2.50
N VAL A 92 -15.59 13.39 -1.64
CA VAL A 92 -16.99 13.72 -1.94
C VAL A 92 -17.17 15.16 -2.41
N ASN A 93 -16.15 16.00 -2.24
CA ASN A 93 -16.19 17.41 -2.60
C ASN A 93 -15.49 17.62 -3.96
N LEU A 94 -16.09 17.07 -5.01
CA LEU A 94 -15.67 17.25 -6.41
C LEU A 94 -16.33 18.52 -6.97
N LEU A 95 -15.88 19.68 -6.50
CA LEU A 95 -16.30 20.98 -7.03
C LEU A 95 -15.41 21.40 -8.20
#